data_AF-A0A9D8DJZ3-F1
#
_entry.id   AF-A0A9D8DJZ3-F1
#
_cell.length_a   1.000
_cell.length_b   1.000
_cell.length_c   1.000
_cell.angle_alpha   90.00
_cell.angle_beta   90.00
_cell.angle_gamma   90.00
#
_symmetry.space_group_name_H-M   'P 1'
#
loop_
_entity.id
_entity.type
_entity.pdbx_description
1 polymer ?
#
loop_
_entity_poly.entity_id
_entity_poly.type
_entity_poly.pdbx_seq_one_letter_code
_entity_poly.pdbx_strand_id
1 'polypeptide(L)' 'MQADLEAIQSNAETVVSSAKADFPDETSALESSVSTFSTSVEKLPTSPTPEQLLALAPQIASVATAGKNLQSATSSACD' A
#
# COMPACT_ATOMS: atom_id res chain seq x y z
N MET A 1 -4.77 -5.64 -13.44
CA MET A 1 -4.16 -4.42 -12.85
C MET A 1 -5.17 -3.52 -12.18
N GLN A 2 -6.19 -2.95 -12.86
CA GLN A 2 -7.19 -2.12 -12.15
C GLN A 2 -7.93 -2.90 -11.04
N ALA A 3 -8.46 -4.08 -11.35
CA ALA A 3 -9.10 -4.94 -10.35
C ALA A 3 -8.16 -5.31 -9.18
N ASP A 4 -6.88 -5.54 -9.44
CA ASP A 4 -5.89 -5.84 -8.40
C ASP A 4 -5.61 -4.61 -7.52
N LEU A 5 -5.62 -3.42 -8.13
CA LEU A 5 -5.45 -2.14 -7.44
C LEU A 5 -6.61 -1.88 -6.48
N GLU A 6 -7.84 -2.07 -6.94
CA GLU A 6 -9.06 -1.97 -6.14
C GLU A 6 -9.02 -2.94 -4.95
N ALA A 7 -8.59 -4.18 -5.18
CA ALA A 7 -8.42 -5.16 -4.12
C ALA A 7 -7.36 -4.75 -3.09
N ILE A 8 -6.22 -4.19 -3.55
CA ILE A 8 -5.16 -3.68 -2.65
C ILE A 8 -5.68 -2.51 -1.81
N GLN A 9 -6.38 -1.55 -2.42
CA GLN A 9 -6.96 -0.42 -1.71
C GLN A 9 -7.96 -0.88 -0.65
N SER A 10 -8.91 -1.73 -1.03
CA SER A 10 -9.94 -2.22 -0.10
C SER A 10 -9.34 -3.01 1.08
N ASN A 11 -8.33 -3.85 0.82
CA ASN A 11 -7.62 -4.56 1.89
C ASN A 11 -6.84 -3.59 2.79
N ALA A 12 -6.16 -2.60 2.21
CA ALA A 12 -5.44 -1.59 2.99
C ALA A 12 -6.38 -0.76 3.85
N GLU A 13 -7.51 -0.31 3.31
CA GLU A 13 -8.55 0.42 4.06
C GLU A 13 -9.12 -0.41 5.21
N THR A 14 -9.33 -1.71 4.99
CA THR A 14 -9.80 -2.63 6.03
C THR A 14 -8.79 -2.71 7.17
N VAL A 15 -7.51 -2.91 6.83
CA VAL A 15 -6.43 -2.99 7.82
C VAL A 15 -6.26 -1.67 8.55
N VAL A 16 -6.21 -0.54 7.84
CA VAL A 16 -6.13 0.80 8.41
C VAL A 16 -7.29 1.02 9.37
N SER A 17 -8.53 0.75 8.95
CA SER A 17 -9.70 0.93 9.82
C SER A 17 -9.62 0.08 11.09
N SER A 18 -9.09 -1.14 11.00
CA SER A 18 -8.95 -2.04 12.14
C SER A 18 -7.82 -1.68 13.11
N ALA A 19 -6.74 -1.05 12.61
CA ALA A 19 -5.49 -0.85 13.36
C ALA A 19 -5.16 0.62 13.64
N LYS A 20 -5.90 1.59 13.08
CA LYS A 20 -5.57 3.03 13.16
C LYS A 20 -5.62 3.61 14.56
N ALA A 21 -6.46 3.06 15.44
CA ALA A 21 -6.52 3.49 16.83
C ALA A 21 -5.24 3.11 17.60
N ASP A 22 -4.69 1.92 17.32
CA ASP A 22 -3.54 1.36 18.03
C ASP A 22 -2.20 1.75 17.37
N PHE A 23 -2.18 1.90 16.04
CA PHE A 23 -0.99 2.15 15.21
C PHE A 23 -1.21 3.28 14.19
N PRO A 24 -1.48 4.52 14.64
CA PRO A 24 -1.87 5.62 13.76
C PRO A 24 -0.77 6.00 12.75
N ASP A 25 0.51 5.90 13.13
CA ASP A 25 1.64 6.28 12.26
C ASP A 25 1.87 5.22 11.17
N GLU A 26 1.89 3.93 11.53
CA GLU A 26 2.08 2.83 10.59
C GLU A 26 0.91 2.70 9.62
N THR A 27 -0.32 2.86 10.11
CA THR A 27 -1.51 2.84 9.25
C THR A 27 -1.55 4.03 8.31
N SER A 28 -1.18 5.24 8.77
CA SER A 28 -1.09 6.42 7.89
C SER A 28 0.00 6.27 6.82
N ALA A 29 1.13 5.63 7.17
CA ALA A 29 2.20 5.33 6.22
C ALA A 29 1.75 4.31 5.16
N LEU A 30 0.98 3.29 5.56
CA LEU A 30 0.39 2.31 4.63
C LEU A 30 -0.63 2.98 3.70
N GLU A 31 -1.55 3.77 4.25
CA GLU A 31 -2.57 4.51 3.49
C GLU A 31 -1.92 5.43 2.44
N SER A 32 -0.91 6.21 2.84
CA SER A 32 -0.18 7.12 1.95
C SER A 32 0.57 6.37 0.83
N SER A 33 1.17 5.23 1.16
CA SER A 33 1.91 4.41 0.19
C SER A 33 0.99 3.80 -0.86
N VAL A 34 -0.16 3.27 -0.43
CA VAL A 34 -1.17 2.68 -1.33
C VAL A 34 -1.80 3.76 -2.22
N SER A 35 -2.14 4.92 -1.66
CA SER A 35 -2.67 6.05 -2.43
C SER A 35 -1.68 6.54 -3.51
N THR A 36 -0.40 6.64 -3.16
CA THR A 36 0.67 7.02 -4.08
C THR A 36 0.85 6.00 -5.20
N PHE A 37 0.82 4.70 -4.87
CA PHE A 37 0.86 3.63 -5.87
C PHE A 37 -0.36 3.65 -6.79
N SER A 38 -1.57 3.85 -6.23
CA SER A 38 -2.81 3.96 -7.02
C SER A 38 -2.74 5.08 -8.04
N THR A 39 -2.37 6.27 -7.58
CA THR A 39 -2.25 7.46 -8.42
C THR A 39 -1.28 7.22 -9.58
N SER A 40 -0.19 6.48 -9.35
CA SER A 40 0.75 6.14 -10.42
C SER A 40 0.19 5.12 -11.41
N VAL A 41 -0.56 4.12 -10.94
CA VAL A 41 -1.21 3.13 -11.81
C VAL A 41 -2.30 3.78 -12.66
N GLU A 42 -3.08 4.71 -12.10
CA GLU A 42 -4.10 5.47 -12.84
C GLU A 42 -3.50 6.39 -13.92
N LYS A 43 -2.25 6.82 -13.75
CA LYS A 43 -1.51 7.60 -14.75
C LYS A 43 -0.93 6.74 -15.87
N LEU A 44 -0.94 5.41 -15.74
CA LEU A 44 -0.49 4.53 -16.81
C LEU A 44 -1.47 4.54 -17.98
N PRO A 45 -0.96 4.43 -19.22
CA PRO A 45 -1.84 4.20 -20.36
C PRO A 45 -2.54 2.85 -20.23
N THR A 46 -3.68 2.67 -20.92
CA THR A 46 -4.51 1.45 -20.86
C THR A 46 -3.75 0.17 -21.25
N SER A 47 -2.63 0.31 -21.96
CA SER A 47 -1.70 -0.78 -22.30
C SER A 47 -0.27 -0.31 -21.99
N PRO A 48 0.17 -0.43 -20.73
CA PRO A 48 1.49 0.02 -20.32
C PRO A 48 2.59 -0.88 -20.89
N THR A 49 3.74 -0.29 -21.18
CA THR A 49 4.94 -1.06 -21.53
C THR A 49 5.59 -1.65 -20.27
N PRO A 50 6.43 -2.70 -20.40
CA PRO A 50 7.18 -3.23 -19.27
C PRO A 50 8.03 -2.19 -18.54
N GLU A 51 8.59 -1.20 -19.24
CA GLU A 51 9.38 -0.12 -18.62
C GLU A 51 8.52 0.81 -17.76
N GLN A 52 7.28 1.08 -18.20
CA GLN A 52 6.34 1.88 -17.41
C GLN A 52 5.89 1.14 -16.15
N LEU A 53 5.75 -0.19 -16.21
CA LEU A 53 5.49 -1.02 -15.04
C LEU A 53 6.69 -1.07 -14.09
N LEU A 54 7.90 -1.15 -14.62
CA LEU A 54 9.14 -1.11 -13.83
C LEU A 54 9.28 0.20 -13.04
N ALA A 55 8.80 1.32 -13.59
CA ALA A 55 8.80 2.60 -12.90
C ALA A 55 7.93 2.59 -11.62
N LEU A 56 7.01 1.64 -11.47
CA LEU A 56 6.20 1.47 -10.25
C LEU A 56 6.93 0.69 -9.14
N ALA A 57 8.03 0.01 -9.46
CA ALA A 57 8.73 -0.87 -8.50
C ALA A 57 9.08 -0.19 -7.16
N PRO A 58 9.56 1.06 -7.11
CA PRO A 58 9.84 1.73 -5.84
C PRO A 58 8.58 1.93 -4.96
N GLN A 59 7.43 2.16 -5.58
CA GLN A 59 6.17 2.37 -4.87
C GLN A 59 5.63 1.05 -4.33
N ILE A 60 5.75 -0.03 -5.10
CA ILE A 60 5.43 -1.39 -4.63
C ILE A 60 6.29 -1.75 -3.42
N ALA A 61 7.59 -1.48 -3.48
CA ALA A 61 8.50 -1.69 -2.35
C ALA A 61 8.09 -0.88 -1.12
N SER A 62 7.65 0.38 -1.31
CA SER A 62 7.18 1.24 -0.22
C SER A 62 5.93 0.70 0.45
N VAL A 63 4.93 0.22 -0.33
CA VAL A 63 3.73 -0.43 0.21
C VAL A 63 4.09 -1.68 1.01
N ALA A 64 4.99 -2.51 0.49
CA ALA A 64 5.45 -3.72 1.18
C ALA A 64 6.18 -3.40 2.49
N THR A 65 7.05 -2.38 2.50
CA THR A 65 7.74 -1.92 3.71
C THR A 65 6.76 -1.37 4.75
N ALA A 66 5.79 -0.56 4.34
CA ALA A 66 4.77 -0.03 5.25
C ALA A 66 3.94 -1.16 5.88
N GLY A 67 3.53 -2.15 5.09
CA GLY A 67 2.83 -3.34 5.59
C GLY A 67 3.68 -4.15 6.58
N LYS A 68 4.97 -4.33 6.30
CA LYS A 68 5.90 -5.02 7.20
C LYS A 68 6.11 -4.25 8.51
N ASN A 69 6.18 -2.92 8.46
CA ASN A 69 6.32 -2.09 9.65
C ASN A 69 5.06 -2.19 10.53
N LEU A 70 3.87 -2.11 9.93
CA LEU A 70 2.61 -2.31 10.65
C LEU A 70 2.53 -3.70 11.29
N GLN A 71 2.91 -4.75 10.56
CA GLN A 71 2.98 -6.11 11.09
C GLN A 71 3.93 -6.19 12.28
N SER A 72 5.12 -5.58 12.17
CA SER A 72 6.15 -5.61 13.20
C SER A 72 5.70 -4.84 14.46
N ALA A 73 5.03 -3.69 14.29
CA ALA A 73 4.44 -2.93 15.38
C ALA A 73 3.32 -3.74 16.08
N THR A 74 2.47 -4.41 15.30
CA THR A 74 1.40 -5.28 15.82
C THR A 74 1.98 -6.43 16.64
N SER A 75 3.01 -7.13 16.13
CA SER A 75 3.69 -8.19 16.87
C SER A 75 4.33 -7.69 18.15
N SER A 76 5.01 -6.54 18.10
CA SER A 76 5.70 -5.95 19.26
C SER A 76 4.75 -5.49 20.37
N ALA A 77 3.51 -5.15 20.04
CA ALA A 77 2.49 -4.79 21.02
C ALA A 77 1.81 -6.01 21.68
N CYS A 78 1.94 -7.19 21.07
CA CYS A 78 1.35 -8.44 21.56
C CYS A 78 2.36 -9.34 22.31
N ASP A 79 3.64 -8.96 22.32
CA ASP A 79 4.70 -9.48 23.20
C ASP A 79 4.69 -8.75 24.56
#